data_AF-A0AAD4JEG5-F1
#
_entry.id   AF-A0AAD4JEG5-F1
#
_cell.length_a   1.000
_cell.length_b   1.000
_cell.length_c   1.000
_cell.angle_alpha   90.00
_cell.angle_beta   90.00
_cell.angle_gamma   90.00
#
_symmetry.space_group_name_H-M   'P 1'
#
loop_
_entity.id
_entity.type
_entity.pdbx_description
1 polymer ?
#
loop_
_entity_poly.entity_id
_entity_poly.type
_entity_poly.pdbx_seq_one_letter_code
_entity_poly.pdbx_strand_id
1 'polypeptide(L)'
;MDPNPKNFPILSYVMAKLPTFKRTSSTSAADAAPDFDVENPPVEYDADEPHFEIADRMPYLKNRKLIAAMRHTVSDVSQTRSALQILGTRPDHETVDRARLRLAEIEANTSMNSDVKSEDYEIYKAVIDLDEMHEKYGKMLMEAERRLEKIYEAAVAGEELSEEEAGEGKDLGEGELNEEVVGILKDAESGKVIESVDLSWRQLRILPEAFGRLTSLVMLNLSHNQLEAIPDSIAGLENLEELNLSENLLELLPDSIGLLFKLRILNVSRNKLHALPDSISHCRSLEELDASLNKLTYLPTNMGYELVNLKRLSVNLNKIRSLPTSIGEMKSLQFLDLRFNELGGIPHTIGKLTNLEILDLSSNFSDLTELPETISDLTSLKELDLSNNQIHALPDTFGRLVSLTKLNVEQNPLVIPPKEVVAGGVVAIKAYMARRWADILQEERQKTMNQVQEQSQDSLLTRSTSWLSNVVSNVSGYFGGDVAALLTLRGDVWKMFNPFQEITQKIKVVIIFAVRTTIVAWITVVVLLAFAGKRRRVLAEKGNEITWEVALYFVKVVIKDKGLVLAFICINVTAMAWLRIAHQISF
;
A
#
# COMPACT_ATOMS: atom_id res chain seq x y z
N MET A 1 36.62 10.41 20.81
CA MET A 1 36.79 10.32 22.27
C MET A 1 37.31 8.92 22.58
N ASP A 2 38.63 8.80 22.73
CA ASP A 2 39.24 7.62 23.34
C ASP A 2 38.79 7.59 24.81
N PRO A 3 38.53 6.43 25.46
CA PRO A 3 38.45 6.39 26.91
C PRO A 3 39.77 6.90 27.48
N ASN A 4 39.80 8.20 27.76
CA ASN A 4 40.90 8.81 28.47
C ASN A 4 40.94 8.09 29.82
N PRO A 5 42.08 7.53 30.24
CA PRO A 5 42.21 6.92 31.56
C PRO A 5 41.84 7.89 32.70
N LYS A 6 41.78 9.20 32.43
CA LYS A 6 41.25 10.22 33.33
C LYS A 6 39.71 10.30 33.41
N ASN A 7 38.99 9.94 32.34
CA ASN A 7 37.53 10.06 32.24
C ASN A 7 36.79 8.73 32.46
N PHE A 8 37.39 7.61 32.05
CA PHE A 8 36.80 6.25 32.14
C PHE A 8 37.85 5.24 32.65
N PRO A 9 38.26 5.34 33.93
CA PRO A 9 39.37 4.57 34.47
C PRO A 9 39.08 3.06 34.55
N ILE A 10 37.83 2.66 34.84
CA ILE A 10 37.44 1.25 34.97
C ILE A 10 37.43 0.61 33.59
N LEU A 11 36.81 1.30 32.61
CA LEU A 11 36.78 0.87 31.24
C LEU A 11 38.17 0.65 30.66
N SER A 12 39.05 1.64 30.85
CA SER A 12 40.43 1.62 30.35
C SER A 12 41.22 0.45 30.94
N TYR A 13 41.03 0.16 32.23
CA TYR A 13 41.71 -0.93 32.91
C TYR A 13 41.21 -2.32 32.49
N VAL A 14 39.90 -2.52 32.36
CA VAL A 14 39.31 -3.80 31.91
C VAL A 14 39.74 -4.11 30.47
N MET A 15 39.76 -3.09 29.59
CA MET A 15 40.24 -3.21 28.21
C MET A 15 41.72 -3.60 28.12
N ALA A 16 42.57 -3.07 29.02
CA ALA A 16 44.01 -3.37 29.03
C ALA A 16 44.36 -4.79 29.52
N LYS A 17 43.46 -5.45 30.26
CA LYS A 17 43.69 -6.79 30.86
C LYS A 17 43.13 -7.95 30.03
N LEU A 18 42.34 -7.67 29.00
CA LEU A 18 41.86 -8.70 28.08
C LEU A 18 42.99 -9.09 27.12
N PRO A 19 43.14 -10.39 26.78
CA PRO A 19 44.08 -10.80 25.76
C PRO A 19 43.66 -10.13 24.44
N THR A 20 44.45 -9.17 24.00
CA THR A 20 44.42 -8.69 22.62
C THR A 20 44.63 -9.92 21.74
N PHE A 21 43.65 -10.26 20.89
CA PHE A 21 43.88 -11.17 19.77
C PHE A 21 44.88 -10.49 18.82
N LYS A 22 46.16 -10.59 19.17
CA LYS A 22 47.27 -10.24 18.27
C LYS A 22 47.16 -11.14 17.06
N ARG A 23 46.78 -10.56 15.93
CA ARG A 23 47.16 -11.05 14.60
C ARG A 23 48.66 -11.36 14.62
N THR A 24 48.99 -12.62 14.41
CA THR A 24 50.33 -13.05 14.01
C THR A 24 50.60 -12.49 12.62
N SER A 25 51.27 -11.34 12.52
CA SER A 25 51.96 -10.96 11.29
C SER A 25 53.35 -11.59 11.32
N SER A 26 53.50 -12.63 10.50
CA SER A 26 54.80 -13.14 10.09
C SER A 26 55.55 -12.07 9.29
N THR A 27 56.81 -11.90 9.66
CA THR A 27 57.86 -11.08 9.05
C THR A 27 58.08 -11.30 7.55
N SER A 28 58.22 -10.20 6.80
CA SER A 28 59.24 -10.05 5.76
C SER A 28 59.61 -8.57 5.62
N ALA A 29 60.89 -8.26 5.86
CA ALA A 29 61.51 -6.94 5.81
C ALA A 29 61.81 -6.48 4.37
N ALA A 30 61.83 -5.16 4.13
CA ALA A 30 63.00 -4.40 3.67
C ALA A 30 62.62 -2.98 3.20
N ASP A 31 63.37 -2.00 3.73
CA ASP A 31 63.86 -0.76 3.12
C ASP A 31 62.89 0.35 2.67
N ALA A 32 62.79 1.42 3.48
CA ALA A 32 63.50 2.70 3.23
C ALA A 32 63.08 3.76 4.26
N ALA A 33 64.06 4.40 4.90
CA ALA A 33 63.94 5.61 5.71
C ALA A 33 65.03 6.60 5.23
N PRO A 34 65.10 7.86 5.70
CA PRO A 34 64.11 8.70 6.40
C PRO A 34 63.94 10.09 5.74
N ASP A 35 62.98 10.90 6.20
CA ASP A 35 63.27 12.33 6.36
C ASP A 35 62.98 12.72 7.81
N PHE A 36 63.99 13.32 8.41
CA PHE A 36 64.15 13.63 9.82
C PHE A 36 63.72 15.09 9.99
N ASP A 37 62.71 15.37 10.82
CA ASP A 37 62.53 16.72 11.35
C ASP A 37 62.76 16.69 12.87
N VAL A 38 63.78 17.45 13.27
CA VAL A 38 64.43 17.44 14.58
C VAL A 38 63.83 18.58 15.38
N GLU A 39 62.72 18.34 16.09
CA GLU A 39 62.34 19.16 17.25
C GLU A 39 61.24 18.54 18.15
N ASN A 40 61.22 17.22 18.31
CA ASN A 40 60.58 16.58 19.47
C ASN A 40 61.30 15.27 19.81
N PRO A 41 61.71 15.02 21.07
CA PRO A 41 62.13 13.67 21.44
C PRO A 41 60.93 12.73 21.25
N PRO A 42 61.16 11.44 20.91
CA PRO A 42 60.09 10.46 20.99
C PRO A 42 59.64 10.45 22.44
N VAL A 43 58.35 10.70 22.67
CA VAL A 43 57.73 10.41 23.96
C VAL A 43 57.81 8.89 24.09
N GLU A 44 58.81 8.43 24.83
CA GLU A 44 58.74 7.14 25.50
C GLU A 44 57.39 7.11 26.20
N TYR A 45 56.48 6.26 25.71
CA TYR A 45 55.34 5.87 26.52
C TYR A 45 55.93 5.14 27.74
N ASP A 46 56.14 5.90 28.82
CA ASP A 46 56.31 5.37 30.16
C ASP A 46 55.16 4.38 30.40
N ALA A 47 55.51 3.10 30.40
CA ALA A 47 54.58 2.00 30.47
C ALA A 47 54.10 1.71 31.90
N ASP A 48 54.36 2.59 32.89
CA ASP A 48 54.32 2.17 34.29
C ASP A 48 53.33 2.88 35.25
N GLU A 49 52.59 3.95 34.91
CA GLU A 49 51.62 4.54 35.88
C GLU A 49 50.35 5.09 35.18
N PRO A 50 49.21 4.36 35.20
CA PRO A 50 48.29 4.39 36.36
C PRO A 50 47.61 3.04 36.68
N HIS A 51 48.10 1.92 36.12
CA HIS A 51 47.44 0.62 36.23
C HIS A 51 47.58 -0.03 37.62
N PHE A 52 48.60 0.35 38.40
CA PHE A 52 48.80 -0.17 39.77
C PHE A 52 47.79 0.41 40.77
N GLU A 53 47.40 1.70 40.66
CA GLU A 53 46.45 2.31 41.60
C GLU A 53 45.03 1.73 41.52
N ILE A 54 44.55 1.37 40.33
CA ILE A 54 43.22 0.78 40.15
C ILE A 54 43.18 -0.66 40.69
N ALA A 55 44.25 -1.42 40.51
CA ALA A 55 44.36 -2.79 41.03
C ALA A 55 44.40 -2.85 42.56
N ASP A 56 44.94 -1.80 43.21
CA ASP A 56 44.97 -1.66 44.66
C ASP A 56 43.66 -1.09 45.23
N ARG A 57 42.96 -0.22 44.48
CA ARG A 57 41.62 0.28 44.84
C ARG A 57 40.52 -0.75 44.60
N MET A 58 40.72 -1.71 43.69
CA MET A 58 39.71 -2.69 43.29
C MET A 58 40.23 -4.15 43.22
N PRO A 59 40.42 -4.82 44.38
CA PRO A 59 41.10 -6.11 44.47
C PRO A 59 40.36 -7.29 43.81
N TYR A 60 39.04 -7.19 43.61
CA TYR A 60 38.20 -8.29 43.10
C TYR A 60 38.19 -8.42 41.58
N LEU A 61 38.74 -7.45 40.84
CA LEU A 61 38.91 -7.49 39.37
C LEU A 61 39.83 -8.61 38.88
N LYS A 62 40.55 -9.31 39.78
CA LYS A 62 41.33 -10.51 39.48
C LYS A 62 40.47 -11.79 39.42
N ASN A 63 39.21 -11.73 39.83
CA ASN A 63 38.33 -12.89 39.87
C ASN A 63 37.80 -13.25 38.47
N ARG A 64 38.06 -14.49 38.04
CA ARG A 64 37.67 -15.01 36.71
C ARG A 64 36.16 -15.00 36.46
N LYS A 65 35.33 -15.12 37.51
CA LYS A 65 33.86 -15.02 37.40
C LYS A 65 33.40 -13.59 37.14
N LEU A 66 34.06 -12.60 37.75
CA LEU A 66 33.76 -11.18 37.56
C LEU A 66 34.16 -10.71 36.16
N ILE A 67 35.33 -11.13 35.68
CA ILE A 67 35.78 -10.87 34.30
C ILE A 67 34.82 -11.49 33.28
N ALA A 68 34.25 -12.67 33.56
CA ALA A 68 33.25 -13.29 32.71
C ALA A 68 31.93 -12.50 32.68
N ALA A 69 31.46 -11.99 33.83
CA ALA A 69 30.27 -11.14 33.92
C ALA A 69 30.46 -9.78 33.21
N MET A 70 31.67 -9.23 33.24
CA MET A 70 32.01 -7.96 32.57
C MET A 70 32.20 -8.09 31.04
N ARG A 71 32.25 -9.32 30.49
CA ARG A 71 32.54 -9.57 29.07
C ARG A 71 31.54 -8.89 28.11
N HIS A 72 30.26 -8.85 28.48
CA HIS A 72 29.23 -8.22 27.65
C HIS A 72 29.43 -6.71 27.55
N THR A 73 29.63 -6.04 28.69
CA THR A 73 29.86 -4.59 28.72
C THR A 73 31.15 -4.19 28.01
N VAL A 74 32.15 -5.09 28.03
CA VAL A 74 33.37 -4.96 27.24
C VAL A 74 33.10 -5.05 25.74
N SER A 75 32.24 -5.98 25.31
CA SER A 75 31.82 -6.12 23.91
C SER A 75 31.13 -4.84 23.42
N ASP A 76 30.16 -4.34 24.18
CA ASP A 76 29.41 -3.11 23.88
C ASP A 76 30.35 -1.91 23.67
N VAL A 77 31.37 -1.78 24.52
CA VAL A 77 32.36 -0.71 24.42
C VAL A 77 33.28 -0.87 23.21
N SER A 78 33.72 -2.09 22.92
CA SER A 78 34.54 -2.37 21.74
C SER A 78 33.78 -2.04 20.45
N GLN A 79 32.50 -2.37 20.37
CA GLN A 79 31.62 -2.04 19.25
C GLN A 79 31.43 -0.52 19.13
N THR A 80 31.12 0.15 20.23
CA THR A 80 30.97 1.62 20.28
C THR A 80 32.27 2.32 19.84
N ARG A 81 33.43 1.79 20.20
CA ARG A 81 34.75 2.29 19.76
C ARG A 81 34.97 2.10 18.27
N SER A 82 34.59 0.94 17.73
CA SER A 82 34.71 0.68 16.29
C SER A 82 33.83 1.64 15.49
N ALA A 83 32.60 1.89 15.94
CA ALA A 83 31.70 2.87 15.32
C ALA A 83 32.29 4.29 15.37
N LEU A 84 32.81 4.71 16.52
CA LEU A 84 33.48 6.00 16.69
C LEU A 84 34.75 6.15 15.83
N GLN A 85 35.48 5.06 15.60
CA GLN A 85 36.68 5.06 14.74
C GLN A 85 36.32 5.23 13.26
N ILE A 86 35.19 4.66 12.83
CA ILE A 86 34.65 4.81 11.47
C ILE A 86 34.12 6.23 11.24
N LEU A 87 33.47 6.83 12.26
CA LEU A 87 32.95 8.19 12.22
C LEU A 87 34.04 9.28 12.15
N GLY A 88 35.27 8.95 12.52
CA GLY A 88 36.40 9.87 12.47
C GLY A 88 36.46 10.84 13.67
N THR A 89 37.11 11.99 13.47
CA THR A 89 37.27 12.98 14.53
C THR A 89 36.00 13.77 14.74
N ARG A 90 35.58 13.91 16.00
CA ARG A 90 34.46 14.77 16.37
C ARG A 90 34.71 16.20 15.90
N PRO A 91 33.76 16.85 15.21
CA PRO A 91 33.83 18.27 14.86
C PRO A 91 34.06 19.14 16.10
N ASP A 92 34.80 20.24 15.95
CA ASP A 92 34.95 21.20 17.04
C ASP A 92 33.64 21.97 17.29
N HIS A 93 33.43 22.39 18.53
CA HIS A 93 32.20 23.10 18.93
C HIS A 93 31.98 24.39 18.12
N GLU A 94 33.06 25.09 17.74
CA GLU A 94 32.95 26.31 16.92
C GLU A 94 32.43 26.01 15.51
N THR A 95 32.81 24.90 14.91
CA THR A 95 32.39 24.46 13.57
C THR A 95 30.95 24.00 13.60
N VAL A 96 30.53 23.31 14.67
CA VAL A 96 29.13 22.94 14.89
C VAL A 96 28.26 24.18 15.07
N ASP A 97 28.70 25.15 15.88
CA ASP A 97 27.95 26.39 16.09
C ASP A 97 27.90 27.26 14.83
N ARG A 98 29.00 27.32 14.05
CA ARG A 98 29.02 27.95 12.71
C ARG A 98 28.06 27.23 11.75
N ALA A 99 28.04 25.90 11.74
CA ALA A 99 27.14 25.12 10.90
C ALA A 99 25.67 25.36 11.27
N ARG A 100 25.33 25.39 12.58
CA ARG A 100 23.98 25.72 13.06
C ARG A 100 23.54 27.11 12.65
N LEU A 101 24.43 28.10 12.75
CA LEU A 101 24.14 29.48 12.38
C LEU A 101 23.94 29.61 10.86
N ARG A 102 24.77 28.96 10.04
CA ARG A 102 24.62 28.91 8.58
C ARG A 102 23.36 28.18 8.15
N LEU A 103 23.01 27.07 8.81
CA LEU A 103 21.77 26.35 8.54
C LEU A 103 20.54 27.23 8.82
N ALA A 104 20.53 27.94 9.95
CA ALA A 104 19.46 28.88 10.30
C ALA A 104 19.36 30.07 9.31
N GLU A 105 20.49 30.57 8.80
CA GLU A 105 20.52 31.60 7.74
C GLU A 105 19.94 31.08 6.42
N ILE A 106 20.29 29.84 6.03
CA ILE A 106 19.76 29.20 4.82
C ILE A 106 18.26 28.96 4.97
N GLU A 107 17.80 28.46 6.11
CA GLU A 107 16.38 28.21 6.39
C GLU A 107 15.56 29.52 6.43
N ALA A 108 16.12 30.61 6.97
CA ALA A 108 15.48 31.93 6.95
C ALA A 108 15.37 32.51 5.52
N ASN A 109 16.36 32.26 4.67
CA ASN A 109 16.37 32.74 3.27
C ASN A 109 15.55 31.86 2.31
N THR A 110 15.28 30.60 2.66
CA THR A 110 14.60 29.61 1.78
C THR A 110 13.07 29.61 1.92
N SER A 111 12.48 30.63 2.57
CA SER A 111 11.02 30.71 2.79
C SER A 111 10.15 30.85 1.52
N MET A 112 10.69 30.73 0.30
CA MET A 112 9.94 30.93 -0.95
C MET A 112 10.18 29.91 -2.10
N ASN A 113 10.91 28.79 -1.93
CA ASN A 113 10.91 27.73 -2.95
C ASN A 113 11.45 26.40 -2.42
N SER A 114 10.69 25.31 -2.56
CA SER A 114 10.94 24.02 -1.89
C SER A 114 11.90 23.06 -2.59
N ASP A 115 12.41 23.36 -3.79
CA ASP A 115 13.01 22.33 -4.66
C ASP A 115 14.50 22.53 -5.01
N VAL A 116 15.25 23.37 -4.28
CA VAL A 116 16.71 23.46 -4.47
C VAL A 116 17.40 23.52 -3.10
N LYS A 117 17.68 22.36 -2.51
CA LYS A 117 18.63 22.27 -1.39
C LYS A 117 20.03 22.47 -1.97
N SER A 118 20.70 23.55 -1.58
CA SER A 118 22.10 23.82 -1.96
C SER A 118 23.01 22.73 -1.40
N GLU A 119 24.08 22.35 -2.10
CA GLU A 119 25.14 21.44 -1.60
C GLU A 119 25.66 21.88 -0.22
N ASP A 120 25.68 23.18 0.04
CA ASP A 120 26.06 23.76 1.34
C ASP A 120 25.12 23.34 2.49
N TYR A 121 23.82 23.17 2.22
CA TYR A 121 22.84 22.73 3.24
C TYR A 121 23.14 21.32 3.72
N GLU A 122 23.48 20.42 2.80
CA GLU A 122 23.81 19.03 3.12
C GLU A 122 25.12 18.93 3.91
N ILE A 123 26.11 19.75 3.57
CA ILE A 123 27.39 19.80 4.29
C ILE A 123 27.19 20.28 5.74
N TYR A 124 26.48 21.38 5.97
CA TYR A 124 26.25 21.87 7.33
C TYR A 124 25.39 20.92 8.17
N LYS A 125 24.39 20.28 7.55
CA LYS A 125 23.58 19.26 8.21
C LYS A 125 24.41 18.04 8.60
N ALA A 126 25.26 17.54 7.71
CA ALA A 126 26.15 16.40 7.98
C ALA A 126 27.12 16.68 9.14
N VAL A 127 27.61 17.91 9.29
CA VAL A 127 28.47 18.31 10.42
C VAL A 127 27.72 18.25 11.76
N ILE A 128 26.45 18.68 11.79
CA ILE A 128 25.61 18.64 12.98
C ILE A 128 25.24 17.19 13.34
N ASP A 129 24.80 16.41 12.35
CA ASP A 129 24.44 15.00 12.54
C ASP A 129 25.64 14.18 13.05
N LEU A 130 26.85 14.48 12.58
CA LEU A 130 28.09 13.85 13.05
C LEU A 130 28.37 14.18 14.54
N ASP A 131 28.16 15.44 14.98
CA ASP A 131 28.31 15.82 16.38
C ASP A 131 27.29 15.12 17.28
N GLU A 132 26.03 15.04 16.84
CA GLU A 132 24.96 14.33 17.57
C GLU A 132 25.24 12.83 17.68
N MET A 133 25.76 12.20 16.61
CA MET A 133 26.21 10.81 16.66
C MET A 133 27.33 10.62 17.68
N HIS A 134 28.34 11.49 17.69
CA HIS A 134 29.40 11.45 18.71
C HIS A 134 28.87 11.63 20.13
N GLU A 135 27.85 12.47 20.34
CA GLU A 135 27.20 12.64 21.64
C GLU A 135 26.47 11.35 22.07
N LYS A 136 25.70 10.72 21.16
CA LYS A 136 24.98 9.47 21.43
C LYS A 136 25.93 8.33 21.81
N TYR A 137 26.98 8.10 21.02
CA TYR A 137 27.98 7.08 21.33
C TYR A 137 28.77 7.41 22.62
N GLY A 138 28.97 8.70 22.92
CA GLY A 138 29.54 9.14 24.21
C GLY A 138 28.66 8.76 25.41
N LYS A 139 27.33 8.91 25.29
CA LYS A 139 26.36 8.48 26.31
C LYS A 139 26.38 6.96 26.49
N MET A 140 26.51 6.19 25.41
CA MET A 140 26.63 4.73 25.47
C MET A 140 27.88 4.29 26.24
N LEU A 141 29.02 4.94 26.01
CA LEU A 141 30.25 4.68 26.77
C LEU A 141 30.11 5.01 28.26
N MET A 142 29.44 6.12 28.60
CA MET A 142 29.14 6.48 29.99
C MET A 142 28.25 5.44 30.68
N GLU A 143 27.20 4.97 30.00
CA GLU A 143 26.31 3.95 30.57
C GLU A 143 27.01 2.59 30.71
N ALA A 144 27.91 2.25 29.78
CA ALA A 144 28.74 1.05 29.90
C ALA A 144 29.69 1.12 31.12
N GLU A 145 30.33 2.26 31.37
CA GLU A 145 31.16 2.46 32.57
C GLU A 145 30.33 2.31 33.86
N ARG A 146 29.14 2.91 33.89
CA ARG A 146 28.22 2.81 35.03
C ARG A 146 27.77 1.37 35.29
N ARG A 147 27.58 0.58 34.24
CA ARG A 147 27.24 -0.85 34.36
C ARG A 147 28.40 -1.66 34.90
N LEU A 148 29.63 -1.42 34.43
CA LEU A 148 30.83 -2.07 34.97
C LEU A 148 31.01 -1.77 36.46
N GLU A 149 30.79 -0.52 36.87
CA GLU A 149 30.86 -0.09 38.27
C GLU A 149 29.84 -0.86 39.13
N LYS A 150 28.58 -0.94 38.70
CA LYS A 150 27.55 -1.72 39.40
C LYS A 150 27.86 -3.21 39.50
N ILE A 151 28.34 -3.84 38.42
CA ILE A 151 28.74 -5.25 38.41
C ILE A 151 29.88 -5.47 39.41
N TYR A 152 30.81 -4.51 39.50
CA TYR A 152 31.91 -4.55 40.46
C TYR A 152 31.40 -4.40 41.90
N GLU A 153 30.52 -3.43 42.19
CA GLU A 153 29.95 -3.20 43.51
C GLU A 153 29.14 -4.39 44.04
N ALA A 154 28.30 -4.99 43.19
CA ALA A 154 27.53 -6.19 43.54
C ALA A 154 28.45 -7.38 43.87
N ALA A 155 29.55 -7.54 43.13
CA ALA A 155 30.55 -8.58 43.39
C ALA A 155 31.34 -8.35 44.69
N VAL A 156 31.53 -7.08 45.11
CA VAL A 156 32.15 -6.71 46.40
C VAL A 156 31.18 -6.96 47.57
N ALA A 157 29.89 -6.69 47.37
CA ALA A 157 28.85 -6.88 48.39
C ALA A 157 28.52 -8.36 48.69
N GLY A 158 28.95 -9.29 47.82
CA GLY A 158 28.69 -10.72 47.99
C GLY A 158 27.25 -11.12 47.71
N GLU A 159 26.49 -10.25 47.03
CA GLU A 159 25.13 -10.53 46.58
C GLU A 159 25.18 -11.45 45.35
N GLU A 160 24.30 -12.46 45.30
CA GLU A 160 24.05 -13.19 44.06
C GLU A 160 23.39 -12.22 43.09
N LEU A 161 24.11 -11.87 42.03
CA LEU A 161 23.61 -11.05 40.93
C LEU A 161 22.25 -11.58 40.49
N SER A 162 21.21 -10.76 40.63
CA SER A 162 19.88 -11.10 40.13
C SER A 162 19.95 -11.30 38.60
N GLU A 163 19.15 -12.24 38.07
CA GLU A 163 19.03 -12.48 36.62
C GLU A 163 18.57 -11.22 35.84
N GLU A 164 18.06 -10.20 36.54
CA GLU A 164 17.71 -8.89 35.98
C GLU A 164 18.91 -7.91 35.88
N GLU A 165 19.94 -8.07 36.71
CA GLU A 165 21.14 -7.20 36.73
C GLU A 165 22.33 -7.80 35.97
N ALA A 166 22.43 -9.12 35.92
CA ALA A 166 23.23 -9.84 34.93
C ALA A 166 22.37 -10.01 33.68
N GLY A 167 22.16 -8.89 32.96
CA GLY A 167 21.19 -8.76 31.87
C GLY A 167 21.05 -10.03 31.03
N GLU A 168 19.79 -10.41 30.78
CA GLU A 168 19.38 -11.57 29.98
C GLU A 168 20.26 -11.75 28.72
N GLY A 169 21.35 -12.49 28.91
CA GLY A 169 22.36 -12.78 27.93
C GLY A 169 22.43 -14.28 27.75
N LYS A 170 21.32 -14.88 27.33
CA LYS A 170 21.43 -16.08 26.48
C LYS A 170 21.87 -15.61 25.10
N ASP A 171 23.12 -15.18 24.99
CA ASP A 171 23.71 -14.90 23.70
C ASP A 171 25.13 -15.46 23.59
N LEU A 172 25.21 -16.54 22.84
CA LEU A 172 26.43 -17.04 22.21
C LEU A 172 26.41 -16.47 20.79
N GLY A 173 26.71 -15.19 20.57
CA GLY A 173 26.60 -14.63 19.22
C GLY A 173 27.15 -13.24 18.95
N GLU A 174 26.93 -12.24 19.81
CA GLU A 174 27.07 -10.81 19.47
C GLU A 174 28.41 -10.39 18.83
N GLY A 175 29.51 -11.05 19.20
CA GLY A 175 30.83 -10.84 18.58
C GLY A 175 30.92 -11.38 17.15
N GLU A 176 30.41 -12.59 16.89
CA GLU A 176 30.41 -13.23 15.57
C GLU A 176 29.39 -12.57 14.63
N LEU A 177 28.26 -12.08 15.17
CA LEU A 177 27.18 -11.42 14.45
C LEU A 177 27.64 -10.10 13.80
N ASN A 178 28.41 -9.29 14.53
CA ASN A 178 28.97 -8.06 14.01
C ASN A 178 30.11 -8.30 13.01
N GLU A 179 30.88 -9.38 13.17
CA GLU A 179 31.90 -9.77 12.21
C GLU A 179 31.30 -10.12 10.84
N GLU A 180 30.12 -10.76 10.79
CA GLU A 180 29.43 -11.10 9.56
C GLU A 180 28.91 -9.86 8.82
N VAL A 181 28.26 -8.94 9.54
CA VAL A 181 27.83 -7.64 9.00
C VAL A 181 29.01 -6.85 8.43
N VAL A 182 30.12 -6.78 9.20
CA VAL A 182 31.35 -6.12 8.74
C VAL A 182 31.98 -6.85 7.56
N GLY A 183 31.88 -8.19 7.51
CA GLY A 183 32.33 -9.03 6.41
C GLY A 183 31.60 -8.70 5.11
N ILE A 184 30.27 -8.59 5.15
CA ILE A 184 29.44 -8.21 4.00
C ILE A 184 29.83 -6.82 3.48
N LEU A 185 30.03 -5.85 4.37
CA LEU A 185 30.43 -4.50 4.00
C LEU A 185 31.83 -4.46 3.37
N LYS A 186 32.79 -5.23 3.91
CA LYS A 186 34.13 -5.35 3.32
C LYS A 186 34.12 -6.04 1.96
N ASP A 187 33.31 -7.08 1.80
CA ASP A 187 33.10 -7.76 0.52
C ASP A 187 32.56 -6.77 -0.52
N ALA A 188 31.59 -5.94 -0.13
CA ALA A 188 31.06 -4.90 -1.00
C ALA A 188 32.11 -3.84 -1.37
N GLU A 189 32.92 -3.38 -0.39
CA GLU A 189 34.03 -2.45 -0.64
C GLU A 189 35.09 -3.04 -1.58
N SER A 190 35.29 -4.36 -1.56
CA SER A 190 36.19 -5.07 -2.47
C SER A 190 35.66 -5.19 -3.91
N GLY A 191 34.45 -4.70 -4.19
CA GLY A 191 33.81 -4.75 -5.50
C GLY A 191 33.07 -6.04 -5.79
N LYS A 192 32.83 -6.89 -4.77
CA LYS A 192 32.02 -8.10 -4.92
C LYS A 192 30.55 -7.73 -5.06
N VAL A 193 29.90 -8.26 -6.09
CA VAL A 193 28.46 -8.09 -6.30
C VAL A 193 27.72 -8.96 -5.28
N ILE A 194 26.93 -8.33 -4.42
CA ILE A 194 26.10 -9.00 -3.42
C ILE A 194 24.65 -8.72 -3.77
N GLU A 195 23.95 -9.74 -4.27
CA GLU A 195 22.56 -9.63 -4.72
C GLU A 195 21.56 -10.06 -3.63
N SER A 196 21.98 -10.90 -2.69
CA SER A 196 21.12 -11.40 -1.61
C SER A 196 21.90 -11.43 -0.30
N VAL A 197 21.28 -10.89 0.75
CA VAL A 197 21.80 -10.87 2.12
C VAL A 197 20.73 -11.40 3.05
N ASP A 198 21.07 -12.45 3.80
CA ASP A 198 20.25 -12.97 4.88
C ASP A 198 20.96 -12.78 6.23
N LEU A 199 20.41 -11.87 7.01
CA LEU A 199 20.81 -11.54 8.37
C LEU A 199 19.65 -11.79 9.34
N SER A 200 18.78 -12.75 9.03
CA SER A 200 17.72 -13.16 9.94
C SER A 200 18.25 -13.90 11.17
N TRP A 201 17.53 -13.79 12.30
CA TRP A 201 17.88 -14.46 13.57
C TRP A 201 19.25 -14.05 14.14
N ARG A 202 19.68 -12.82 13.87
CA ARG A 202 21.01 -12.30 14.25
C ARG A 202 20.97 -11.34 15.42
N GLN A 203 19.84 -11.23 16.12
CA GLN A 203 19.63 -10.33 17.27
C GLN A 203 20.09 -8.87 17.02
N LEU A 204 20.09 -8.43 15.76
CA LEU A 204 20.60 -7.11 15.38
C LEU A 204 19.72 -6.03 15.99
N ARG A 205 20.31 -5.09 16.73
CA ARG A 205 19.59 -3.92 17.28
C ARG A 205 19.58 -2.73 16.33
N ILE A 206 20.61 -2.60 15.50
CA ILE A 206 20.79 -1.49 14.56
C ILE A 206 21.30 -2.04 13.24
N LEU A 207 20.78 -1.50 12.13
CA LEU A 207 21.35 -1.69 10.80
C LEU A 207 22.30 -0.51 10.48
N PRO A 208 23.60 -0.73 10.25
CA PRO A 208 24.54 0.34 9.91
C PRO A 208 24.15 1.08 8.63
N GLU A 209 24.34 2.41 8.59
CA GLU A 209 24.03 3.21 7.40
C GLU A 209 24.82 2.81 6.14
N ALA A 210 25.99 2.19 6.34
CA ALA A 210 26.82 1.68 5.26
C ALA A 210 26.11 0.61 4.41
N PHE A 211 25.07 -0.06 4.93
CA PHE A 211 24.27 -1.00 4.13
C PHE A 211 23.61 -0.33 2.92
N GLY A 212 23.27 0.96 3.01
CA GLY A 212 22.73 1.71 1.88
C GLY A 212 23.65 1.78 0.66
N ARG A 213 24.94 1.46 0.82
CA ARG A 213 25.92 1.44 -0.29
C ARG A 213 25.86 0.16 -1.12
N LEU A 214 25.09 -0.85 -0.70
CA LEU A 214 24.95 -2.14 -1.40
C LEU A 214 23.99 -2.02 -2.58
N THR A 215 24.31 -1.17 -3.56
CA THR A 215 23.41 -0.83 -4.68
C THR A 215 23.04 -2.03 -5.56
N SER A 216 23.81 -3.12 -5.53
CA SER A 216 23.52 -4.35 -6.29
C SER A 216 22.54 -5.30 -5.58
N LEU A 217 22.13 -4.97 -4.35
CA LEU A 217 21.30 -5.85 -3.54
C LEU A 217 19.87 -5.92 -4.10
N VAL A 218 19.37 -7.13 -4.25
CA VAL A 218 18.03 -7.48 -4.74
C VAL A 218 17.14 -8.02 -3.62
N MET A 219 17.71 -8.80 -2.69
CA MET A 219 17.01 -9.37 -1.55
C MET A 219 17.74 -9.04 -0.25
N LEU A 220 17.00 -8.50 0.73
CA LEU A 220 17.49 -8.27 2.08
C LEU A 220 16.52 -8.87 3.10
N ASN A 221 16.99 -9.90 3.81
CA ASN A 221 16.27 -10.51 4.92
C ASN A 221 16.90 -10.09 6.26
N LEU A 222 16.17 -9.33 7.05
CA LEU A 222 16.51 -8.87 8.40
C LEU A 222 15.46 -9.33 9.42
N SER A 223 14.70 -10.38 9.10
CA SER A 223 13.64 -10.87 9.98
C SER A 223 14.16 -11.48 11.29
N HIS A 224 13.32 -11.52 12.32
CA HIS A 224 13.67 -12.10 13.63
C HIS A 224 14.93 -11.48 14.25
N ASN A 225 14.95 -10.15 14.32
CA ASN A 225 16.02 -9.38 14.96
C ASN A 225 15.43 -8.48 16.05
N GLN A 226 16.22 -7.53 16.55
CA GLN A 226 15.83 -6.57 17.59
C GLN A 226 15.88 -5.13 17.06
N LEU A 227 15.68 -4.94 15.74
CA LEU A 227 15.85 -3.63 15.10
C LEU A 227 14.79 -2.66 15.62
N GLU A 228 15.22 -1.54 16.17
CA GLU A 228 14.33 -0.47 16.64
C GLU A 228 14.03 0.56 15.53
N ALA A 229 14.97 0.73 14.59
CA ALA A 229 14.83 1.63 13.45
C ALA A 229 15.58 1.09 12.22
N ILE A 230 15.13 1.52 11.04
CA ILE A 230 15.83 1.35 9.77
C ILE A 230 16.40 2.71 9.35
N PRO A 231 17.69 2.82 9.00
CA PRO A 231 18.29 4.08 8.61
C PRO A 231 17.77 4.56 7.25
N ASP A 232 17.79 5.88 7.02
CA ASP A 232 17.35 6.47 5.75
C ASP A 232 18.20 6.04 4.54
N SER A 233 19.43 5.64 4.81
CA SER A 233 20.34 5.07 3.81
C SER A 233 19.79 3.81 3.13
N ILE A 234 18.75 3.16 3.66
CA ILE A 234 18.08 2.03 2.99
C ILE A 234 17.65 2.38 1.56
N ALA A 235 17.32 3.65 1.29
CA ALA A 235 16.98 4.13 -0.05
C ALA A 235 18.10 3.98 -1.09
N GLY A 236 19.36 3.84 -0.66
CA GLY A 236 20.48 3.58 -1.57
C GLY A 236 20.47 2.19 -2.18
N LEU A 237 19.61 1.28 -1.70
CA LEU A 237 19.39 -0.06 -2.27
C LEU A 237 18.48 0.01 -3.52
N GLU A 238 18.92 0.72 -4.55
CA GLU A 238 18.12 1.04 -5.76
C GLU A 238 17.60 -0.20 -6.52
N ASN A 239 18.26 -1.35 -6.37
CA ASN A 239 17.89 -2.61 -7.02
C ASN A 239 17.07 -3.56 -6.14
N LEU A 240 16.70 -3.15 -4.93
CA LEU A 240 16.02 -4.03 -3.98
C LEU A 240 14.61 -4.37 -4.46
N GLU A 241 14.34 -5.67 -4.61
CA GLU A 241 13.05 -6.24 -4.96
C GLU A 241 12.35 -6.85 -3.75
N GLU A 242 13.10 -7.41 -2.79
CA GLU A 242 12.53 -8.09 -1.62
C GLU A 242 13.17 -7.57 -0.33
N LEU A 243 12.34 -7.05 0.58
CA LEU A 243 12.76 -6.59 1.89
C LEU A 243 11.91 -7.25 2.97
N ASN A 244 12.55 -8.06 3.81
CA ASN A 244 11.90 -8.68 4.96
C ASN A 244 12.46 -8.09 6.27
N LEU A 245 11.60 -7.39 7.01
CA LEU A 245 11.84 -6.77 8.30
C LEU A 245 10.93 -7.38 9.40
N SER A 246 10.30 -8.53 9.14
CA SER A 246 9.33 -9.11 10.06
C SER A 246 9.95 -9.50 11.41
N GLU A 247 9.17 -9.48 12.49
CA GLU A 247 9.66 -9.88 13.83
C GLU A 247 10.86 -9.04 14.29
N ASN A 248 10.64 -7.74 14.38
CA ASN A 248 11.57 -6.75 14.92
C ASN A 248 10.85 -5.85 15.93
N LEU A 249 11.48 -4.75 16.35
CA LEU A 249 10.94 -3.80 17.33
C LEU A 249 10.63 -2.44 16.70
N LEU A 250 10.45 -2.37 15.38
CA LEU A 250 10.29 -1.12 14.63
C LEU A 250 9.02 -0.37 15.05
N GLU A 251 9.16 0.88 15.46
CA GLU A 251 8.01 1.77 15.77
C GLU A 251 7.56 2.60 14.57
N LEU A 252 8.49 2.88 13.65
CA LEU A 252 8.28 3.63 12.42
C LEU A 252 9.13 3.03 11.29
N LEU A 253 8.69 3.23 10.04
CA LEU A 253 9.53 3.05 8.86
C LEU A 253 10.01 4.43 8.40
N PRO A 254 11.23 4.54 7.86
CA PRO A 254 11.73 5.80 7.34
C PRO A 254 10.97 6.22 6.07
N ASP A 255 10.76 7.52 5.88
CA ASP A 255 10.08 8.06 4.68
C ASP A 255 10.84 7.70 3.39
N SER A 256 12.16 7.52 3.50
CA SER A 256 13.04 7.10 2.41
C SER A 256 12.70 5.71 1.82
N ILE A 257 11.88 4.89 2.50
CA ILE A 257 11.40 3.61 1.95
C ILE A 257 10.69 3.77 0.60
N GLY A 258 10.03 4.92 0.38
CA GLY A 258 9.35 5.24 -0.87
C GLY A 258 10.26 5.42 -2.09
N LEU A 259 11.58 5.48 -1.89
CA LEU A 259 12.57 5.58 -2.95
C LEU A 259 12.97 4.20 -3.53
N LEU A 260 12.50 3.11 -2.92
CA LEU A 260 12.75 1.75 -3.40
C LEU A 260 11.77 1.40 -4.54
N PHE A 261 11.96 2.02 -5.71
CA PHE A 261 11.03 1.92 -6.83
C PHE A 261 10.89 0.51 -7.42
N LYS A 262 11.88 -0.37 -7.21
CA LYS A 262 11.86 -1.77 -7.67
C LYS A 262 11.34 -2.75 -6.62
N LEU A 263 11.00 -2.28 -5.43
CA LEU A 263 10.53 -3.16 -4.35
C LEU A 263 9.21 -3.82 -4.74
N ARG A 264 9.18 -5.15 -4.72
CA ARG A 264 8.05 -6.02 -5.08
C ARG A 264 7.44 -6.68 -3.85
N ILE A 265 8.26 -7.06 -2.88
CA ILE A 265 7.81 -7.70 -1.65
C ILE A 265 8.35 -6.91 -0.45
N LEU A 266 7.44 -6.44 0.39
CA LEU A 266 7.77 -5.80 1.66
C LEU A 266 7.03 -6.52 2.79
N ASN A 267 7.79 -7.11 3.70
CA ASN A 267 7.25 -7.69 4.93
C ASN A 267 7.76 -6.90 6.14
N VAL A 268 6.86 -6.24 6.85
CA VAL A 268 7.10 -5.49 8.10
C VAL A 268 6.22 -6.01 9.23
N SER A 269 5.71 -7.23 9.09
CA SER A 269 4.82 -7.86 10.07
C SER A 269 5.48 -8.07 11.43
N ARG A 270 4.69 -8.20 12.49
CA ARG A 270 5.17 -8.48 13.86
C ARG A 270 6.20 -7.45 14.34
N ASN A 271 5.85 -6.17 14.19
CA ASN A 271 6.63 -5.03 14.67
C ASN A 271 5.75 -4.19 15.62
N LYS A 272 6.17 -2.95 15.92
CA LYS A 272 5.42 -2.00 16.76
C LYS A 272 4.93 -0.79 15.96
N LEU A 273 4.79 -0.92 14.64
CA LEU A 273 4.49 0.22 13.75
C LEU A 273 3.14 0.86 14.10
N HIS A 274 3.16 2.17 14.28
CA HIS A 274 1.94 2.97 14.55
C HIS A 274 1.28 3.51 13.28
N ALA A 275 2.08 3.72 12.23
CA ALA A 275 1.65 4.14 10.90
C ALA A 275 2.63 3.61 9.85
N LEU A 276 2.17 3.50 8.60
CA LEU A 276 3.04 3.39 7.44
C LEU A 276 3.32 4.81 6.91
N PRO A 277 4.55 5.12 6.45
CA PRO A 277 4.86 6.43 5.90
C PRO A 277 4.07 6.64 4.60
N ASP A 278 3.61 7.86 4.34
CA ASP A 278 2.83 8.15 3.12
C ASP A 278 3.64 7.86 1.84
N SER A 279 4.96 7.99 1.93
CA SER A 279 5.90 7.69 0.85
C SER A 279 5.92 6.23 0.41
N ILE A 280 5.41 5.28 1.22
CA ILE A 280 5.29 3.87 0.81
C ILE A 280 4.45 3.72 -0.47
N SER A 281 3.55 4.67 -0.73
CA SER A 281 2.76 4.73 -1.96
C SER A 281 3.62 4.87 -3.22
N HIS A 282 4.83 5.43 -3.13
CA HIS A 282 5.74 5.60 -4.25
C HIS A 282 6.46 4.30 -4.67
N CYS A 283 6.36 3.22 -3.88
CA CYS A 283 6.84 1.88 -4.24
C CYS A 283 5.93 1.24 -5.31
N ARG A 284 5.89 1.83 -6.51
CA ARG A 284 4.92 1.46 -7.58
C ARG A 284 5.05 0.02 -8.08
N SER A 285 6.21 -0.62 -7.88
CA SER A 285 6.43 -2.02 -8.24
C SER A 285 5.95 -3.02 -7.18
N LEU A 286 5.44 -2.54 -6.04
CA LEU A 286 5.07 -3.40 -4.92
C LEU A 286 3.91 -4.32 -5.33
N GLU A 287 4.11 -5.62 -5.17
CA GLU A 287 3.16 -6.68 -5.45
C GLU A 287 2.59 -7.26 -4.15
N GLU A 288 3.41 -7.37 -3.11
CA GLU A 288 3.00 -7.90 -1.81
C GLU A 288 3.45 -6.99 -0.66
N LEU A 289 2.51 -6.61 0.20
CA LEU A 289 2.74 -5.87 1.43
C LEU A 289 2.12 -6.63 2.60
N ASP A 290 2.98 -7.07 3.53
CA ASP A 290 2.55 -7.62 4.82
C ASP A 290 2.98 -6.67 5.94
N ALA A 291 2.00 -6.01 6.56
CA ALA A 291 2.16 -5.18 7.74
C ALA A 291 1.30 -5.67 8.91
N SER A 292 1.03 -6.98 8.94
CA SER A 292 0.23 -7.64 9.98
C SER A 292 0.90 -7.63 11.36
N LEU A 293 0.12 -7.84 12.43
CA LEU A 293 0.61 -7.85 13.82
C LEU A 293 1.44 -6.61 14.18
N ASN A 294 0.86 -5.43 13.95
CA ASN A 294 1.44 -4.13 14.29
C ASN A 294 0.44 -3.31 15.14
N LYS A 295 0.62 -2.00 15.23
CA LYS A 295 -0.28 -1.07 15.93
C LYS A 295 -0.84 -0.01 14.98
N LEU A 296 -0.97 -0.34 13.69
CA LEU A 296 -1.44 0.59 12.65
C LEU A 296 -2.85 1.06 12.96
N THR A 297 -3.07 2.37 12.93
CA THR A 297 -4.39 2.98 13.17
C THR A 297 -5.11 3.40 11.89
N TYR A 298 -4.36 3.60 10.81
CA TYR A 298 -4.85 3.94 9.48
C TYR A 298 -3.87 3.46 8.41
N LEU A 299 -4.34 3.43 7.16
CA LEU A 299 -3.49 3.26 5.98
C LEU A 299 -3.33 4.62 5.26
N PRO A 300 -2.20 4.88 4.60
CA PRO A 300 -1.97 6.11 3.84
C PRO A 300 -3.10 6.41 2.84
N THR A 301 -3.59 7.65 2.84
CA THR A 301 -4.80 8.04 2.11
C THR A 301 -4.68 7.87 0.60
N ASN A 302 -3.47 8.02 0.04
CA ASN A 302 -3.21 7.94 -1.40
C ASN A 302 -2.64 6.59 -1.85
N MET A 303 -2.46 5.63 -0.94
CA MET A 303 -1.83 4.33 -1.23
C MET A 303 -2.47 3.64 -2.46
N GLY A 304 -3.80 3.67 -2.56
CA GLY A 304 -4.48 2.96 -3.63
C GLY A 304 -4.39 3.58 -5.03
N TYR A 305 -4.01 4.86 -5.15
CA TYR A 305 -3.80 5.51 -6.45
C TYR A 305 -2.45 5.14 -7.06
N GLU A 306 -1.44 4.89 -6.23
CA GLU A 306 -0.05 4.70 -6.66
C GLU A 306 0.37 3.22 -6.65
N LEU A 307 -0.08 2.42 -5.67
CA LEU A 307 0.21 0.98 -5.56
C LEU A 307 -0.67 0.13 -6.49
N VAL A 308 -0.68 0.47 -7.78
CA VAL A 308 -1.54 -0.14 -8.80
C VAL A 308 -1.19 -1.60 -9.10
N ASN A 309 0.02 -2.05 -8.76
CA ASN A 309 0.50 -3.41 -8.98
C ASN A 309 0.32 -4.33 -7.76
N LEU A 310 -0.14 -3.80 -6.63
CA LEU A 310 -0.27 -4.59 -5.40
C LEU A 310 -1.35 -5.67 -5.58
N LYS A 311 -0.97 -6.92 -5.37
CA LYS A 311 -1.82 -8.11 -5.46
C LYS A 311 -2.23 -8.62 -4.09
N ARG A 312 -1.35 -8.48 -3.09
CA ARG A 312 -1.56 -8.96 -1.73
C ARG A 312 -1.33 -7.85 -0.72
N LEU A 313 -2.37 -7.55 0.06
CA LEU A 313 -2.27 -6.65 1.20
C LEU A 313 -2.73 -7.39 2.46
N SER A 314 -1.82 -7.56 3.41
CA SER A 314 -2.12 -8.16 4.72
C SER A 314 -1.83 -7.13 5.81
N VAL A 315 -2.88 -6.74 6.53
CA VAL A 315 -2.81 -5.75 7.61
C VAL A 315 -3.60 -6.23 8.83
N ASN A 316 -3.75 -7.54 8.98
CA ASN A 316 -4.45 -8.16 10.09
C ASN A 316 -3.78 -7.93 11.44
N LEU A 317 -4.53 -8.06 12.54
CA LEU A 317 -4.04 -7.85 13.91
C LEU A 317 -3.41 -6.45 14.07
N ASN A 318 -4.18 -5.42 13.73
CA ASN A 318 -3.83 -4.00 13.87
C ASN A 318 -5.00 -3.25 14.55
N LYS A 319 -5.01 -1.92 14.50
CA LYS A 319 -6.04 -1.05 15.09
C LYS A 319 -6.71 -0.15 14.05
N ILE A 320 -6.82 -0.63 12.81
CA ILE A 320 -7.34 0.16 11.69
C ILE A 320 -8.84 0.34 11.87
N ARG A 321 -9.30 1.61 11.90
CA ARG A 321 -10.72 1.94 12.09
C ARG A 321 -11.51 2.11 10.80
N SER A 322 -10.83 2.51 9.74
CA SER A 322 -11.42 2.68 8.42
C SER A 322 -10.36 2.49 7.34
N LEU A 323 -10.82 2.03 6.17
CA LEU A 323 -9.99 1.98 4.97
C LEU A 323 -10.09 3.32 4.23
N PRO A 324 -8.99 3.81 3.62
CA PRO A 324 -9.05 4.95 2.74
C PRO A 324 -9.90 4.63 1.50
N THR A 325 -10.62 5.62 0.98
CA THR A 325 -11.46 5.44 -0.22
C THR A 325 -10.65 5.05 -1.46
N SER A 326 -9.37 5.43 -1.49
CA SER A 326 -8.42 5.08 -2.55
C SER A 326 -8.18 3.57 -2.68
N ILE A 327 -8.47 2.76 -1.66
CA ILE A 327 -8.32 1.29 -1.73
C ILE A 327 -9.01 0.71 -2.97
N GLY A 328 -10.15 1.28 -3.38
CA GLY A 328 -10.90 0.83 -4.55
C GLY A 328 -10.20 1.03 -5.90
N GLU A 329 -9.10 1.79 -5.95
CA GLU A 329 -8.31 2.01 -7.16
C GLU A 329 -7.19 0.97 -7.36
N MET A 330 -6.96 0.09 -6.37
CA MET A 330 -5.97 -0.99 -6.42
C MET A 330 -6.44 -2.17 -7.28
N LYS A 331 -6.58 -1.93 -8.58
CA LYS A 331 -7.21 -2.88 -9.52
C LYS A 331 -6.50 -4.24 -9.63
N SER A 332 -5.24 -4.33 -9.26
CA SER A 332 -4.49 -5.60 -9.25
C SER A 332 -4.69 -6.43 -7.99
N LEU A 333 -5.36 -5.89 -6.96
CA LEU A 333 -5.50 -6.53 -5.66
C LEU A 333 -6.34 -7.80 -5.77
N GLN A 334 -5.80 -8.92 -5.30
CA GLN A 334 -6.39 -10.26 -5.32
C GLN A 334 -6.66 -10.79 -3.91
N PHE A 335 -5.84 -10.37 -2.95
CA PHE A 335 -5.93 -10.80 -1.56
C PHE A 335 -5.89 -9.58 -0.63
N LEU A 336 -6.91 -9.46 0.22
CA LEU A 336 -7.00 -8.43 1.24
C LEU A 336 -7.36 -9.06 2.58
N ASP A 337 -6.40 -9.06 3.51
CA ASP A 337 -6.58 -9.57 4.87
C ASP A 337 -6.61 -8.41 5.88
N LEU A 338 -7.79 -8.23 6.49
CA LEU A 338 -8.12 -7.16 7.43
C LEU A 338 -8.61 -7.72 8.77
N ARG A 339 -8.45 -9.02 9.03
CA ARG A 339 -8.97 -9.62 10.26
C ARG A 339 -8.33 -9.02 11.52
N PHE A 340 -9.05 -9.05 12.63
CA PHE A 340 -8.58 -8.50 13.90
C PHE A 340 -8.11 -7.03 13.78
N ASN A 341 -8.98 -6.18 13.26
CA ASN A 341 -8.85 -4.72 13.27
C ASN A 341 -10.05 -4.08 13.99
N GLU A 342 -10.14 -2.75 14.02
CA GLU A 342 -11.22 -1.98 14.66
C GLU A 342 -12.17 -1.38 13.60
N LEU A 343 -12.40 -2.08 12.47
CA LEU A 343 -13.13 -1.49 11.34
C LEU A 343 -14.59 -1.20 11.69
N GLY A 344 -14.98 0.08 11.65
CA GLY A 344 -16.38 0.49 11.82
C GLY A 344 -17.22 0.35 10.54
N GLY A 345 -16.57 0.18 9.39
CA GLY A 345 -17.25 0.06 8.10
C GLY A 345 -16.28 -0.08 6.93
N ILE A 346 -16.82 -0.49 5.78
CA ILE A 346 -16.07 -0.67 4.54
C ILE A 346 -16.50 0.40 3.53
N PRO A 347 -15.57 1.11 2.87
CA PRO A 347 -15.94 2.14 1.90
C PRO A 347 -16.66 1.54 0.70
N HIS A 348 -17.66 2.26 0.17
CA HIS A 348 -18.40 1.87 -1.03
C HIS A 348 -17.50 1.66 -2.26
N THR A 349 -16.29 2.25 -2.29
CA THR A 349 -15.32 2.06 -3.35
C THR A 349 -14.74 0.64 -3.42
N ILE A 350 -14.93 -0.19 -2.38
CA ILE A 350 -14.46 -1.59 -2.37
C ILE A 350 -14.98 -2.37 -3.59
N GLY A 351 -16.21 -2.12 -4.03
CA GLY A 351 -16.82 -2.79 -5.18
C GLY A 351 -16.10 -2.59 -6.53
N LYS A 352 -15.16 -1.62 -6.60
CA LYS A 352 -14.31 -1.42 -7.78
C LYS A 352 -13.20 -2.47 -7.91
N LEU A 353 -12.91 -3.24 -6.87
CA LEU A 353 -11.85 -4.26 -6.86
C LEU A 353 -12.28 -5.54 -7.57
N THR A 354 -12.50 -5.47 -8.88
CA THR A 354 -13.07 -6.58 -9.65
C THR A 354 -12.17 -7.82 -9.76
N ASN A 355 -10.88 -7.70 -9.43
CA ASN A 355 -9.92 -8.81 -9.39
C ASN A 355 -9.73 -9.42 -7.99
N LEU A 356 -10.40 -8.88 -6.96
CA LEU A 356 -10.26 -9.39 -5.59
C LEU A 356 -10.86 -10.80 -5.50
N GLU A 357 -10.07 -11.76 -5.05
CA GLU A 357 -10.45 -13.16 -4.92
C GLU A 357 -10.72 -13.56 -3.48
N ILE A 358 -9.95 -13.01 -2.53
CA ILE A 358 -10.03 -13.34 -1.11
C ILE A 358 -10.13 -12.04 -0.31
N LEU A 359 -11.18 -11.94 0.50
CA LEU A 359 -11.41 -10.85 1.43
C LEU A 359 -11.71 -11.40 2.81
N ASP A 360 -10.82 -11.15 3.77
CA ASP A 360 -11.01 -11.52 5.17
C ASP A 360 -11.28 -10.26 6.00
N LEU A 361 -12.50 -10.14 6.50
CA LEU A 361 -12.98 -9.07 7.39
C LEU A 361 -13.34 -9.63 8.78
N SER A 362 -12.89 -10.84 9.11
CA SER A 362 -13.27 -11.50 10.35
C SER A 362 -12.75 -10.77 11.60
N SER A 363 -13.47 -10.87 12.70
CA SER A 363 -13.02 -10.36 14.01
C SER A 363 -12.69 -8.86 14.00
N ASN A 364 -13.47 -8.01 13.34
CA ASN A 364 -13.28 -6.55 13.35
C ASN A 364 -13.88 -5.85 14.59
N PHE A 365 -13.82 -6.53 15.74
CA PHE A 365 -14.42 -6.15 17.01
C PHE A 365 -15.91 -5.71 16.87
N SER A 366 -16.45 -5.05 17.87
CA SER A 366 -17.90 -4.78 18.03
C SER A 366 -18.50 -3.75 17.06
N ASP A 367 -17.73 -3.22 16.10
CA ASP A 367 -18.11 -2.00 15.37
C ASP A 367 -18.55 -2.23 13.92
N LEU A 368 -18.14 -3.34 13.28
CA LEU A 368 -18.57 -3.64 11.90
C LEU A 368 -20.02 -4.16 11.90
N THR A 369 -20.95 -3.26 11.59
CA THR A 369 -22.41 -3.50 11.69
C THR A 369 -23.09 -3.77 10.34
N GLU A 370 -22.50 -3.28 9.24
CA GLU A 370 -23.06 -3.42 7.90
C GLU A 370 -21.97 -3.51 6.83
N LEU A 371 -22.36 -3.98 5.65
CA LEU A 371 -21.53 -3.99 4.45
C LEU A 371 -22.13 -3.05 3.41
N PRO A 372 -21.32 -2.37 2.59
CA PRO A 372 -21.84 -1.55 1.49
C PRO A 372 -22.49 -2.44 0.43
N GLU A 373 -23.53 -1.94 -0.25
CA GLU A 373 -24.19 -2.67 -1.35
C GLU A 373 -23.24 -3.03 -2.49
N THR A 374 -22.18 -2.24 -2.66
CA THR A 374 -21.14 -2.42 -3.67
C THR A 374 -20.21 -3.61 -3.38
N ILE A 375 -20.28 -4.22 -2.19
CA ILE A 375 -19.55 -5.48 -1.92
C ILE A 375 -19.93 -6.56 -2.94
N SER A 376 -21.18 -6.49 -3.44
CA SER A 376 -21.74 -7.40 -4.44
C SER A 376 -21.18 -7.19 -5.85
N ASP A 377 -20.41 -6.13 -6.08
CA ASP A 377 -19.74 -5.83 -7.36
C ASP A 377 -18.36 -6.51 -7.47
N LEU A 378 -17.90 -7.18 -6.41
CA LEU A 378 -16.67 -7.98 -6.40
C LEU A 378 -16.85 -9.28 -7.20
N THR A 379 -16.85 -9.18 -8.53
CA THR A 379 -17.21 -10.29 -9.43
C THR A 379 -16.25 -11.48 -9.40
N SER A 380 -14.98 -11.28 -9.03
CA SER A 380 -13.98 -12.36 -8.91
C SER A 380 -13.87 -12.95 -7.50
N LEU A 381 -14.65 -12.45 -6.53
CA LEU A 381 -14.52 -12.87 -5.13
C LEU A 381 -14.91 -14.33 -4.95
N LYS A 382 -13.98 -15.14 -4.45
CA LYS A 382 -14.11 -16.58 -4.21
C LYS A 382 -14.32 -16.89 -2.73
N GLU A 383 -13.63 -16.17 -1.85
CA GLU A 383 -13.63 -16.38 -0.41
C GLU A 383 -13.91 -15.08 0.33
N LEU A 384 -14.92 -15.10 1.19
CA LEU A 384 -15.31 -13.98 2.04
C LEU A 384 -15.50 -14.46 3.47
N ASP A 385 -14.67 -13.98 4.39
CA ASP A 385 -14.87 -14.21 5.83
C ASP A 385 -15.37 -12.94 6.50
N LEU A 386 -16.55 -13.02 7.12
CA LEU A 386 -17.23 -11.97 7.86
C LEU A 386 -17.47 -12.38 9.31
N SER A 387 -16.88 -13.49 9.75
CA SER A 387 -17.18 -14.06 11.07
C SER A 387 -16.75 -13.15 12.21
N ASN A 388 -17.43 -13.29 13.35
CA ASN A 388 -17.11 -12.56 14.57
C ASN A 388 -17.17 -11.03 14.40
N ASN A 389 -18.29 -10.54 13.88
CA ASN A 389 -18.62 -9.12 13.71
C ASN A 389 -20.02 -8.83 14.26
N GLN A 390 -20.54 -7.61 14.06
CA GLN A 390 -21.88 -7.21 14.49
C GLN A 390 -22.85 -7.02 13.32
N ILE A 391 -22.66 -7.80 12.24
CA ILE A 391 -23.44 -7.65 11.01
C ILE A 391 -24.87 -8.18 11.21
N HIS A 392 -25.84 -7.29 11.05
CA HIS A 392 -27.26 -7.63 11.19
C HIS A 392 -27.90 -8.13 9.89
N ALA A 393 -27.44 -7.63 8.74
CA ALA A 393 -27.97 -8.02 7.45
C ALA A 393 -26.86 -8.02 6.39
N LEU A 394 -26.92 -9.00 5.48
CA LEU A 394 -26.19 -8.93 4.22
C LEU A 394 -26.96 -8.00 3.25
N PRO A 395 -26.27 -7.25 2.36
CA PRO A 395 -26.92 -6.38 1.38
C PRO A 395 -27.89 -7.15 0.48
N ASP A 396 -29.02 -6.54 0.08
CA ASP A 396 -29.99 -7.23 -0.79
C ASP A 396 -29.38 -7.67 -2.13
N THR A 397 -28.37 -6.95 -2.61
CA THR A 397 -27.61 -7.26 -3.83
C THR A 397 -26.64 -8.45 -3.70
N PHE A 398 -26.45 -9.03 -2.50
CA PHE A 398 -25.42 -10.04 -2.20
C PHE A 398 -25.51 -11.30 -3.07
N GLY A 399 -26.69 -11.60 -3.61
CA GLY A 399 -26.88 -12.68 -4.60
C GLY A 399 -26.09 -12.50 -5.91
N ARG A 400 -25.55 -11.31 -6.19
CA ARG A 400 -24.74 -11.01 -7.40
C ARG A 400 -23.30 -11.53 -7.32
N LEU A 401 -22.84 -12.01 -6.17
CA LEU A 401 -21.51 -12.61 -5.99
C LEU A 401 -21.41 -13.99 -6.67
N VAL A 402 -21.26 -13.97 -8.01
CA VAL A 402 -21.33 -15.18 -8.84
C VAL A 402 -20.21 -16.16 -8.49
N SER A 403 -18.99 -15.65 -8.34
CA SER A 403 -17.77 -16.45 -8.10
C SER A 403 -17.59 -16.93 -6.66
N LEU A 404 -18.43 -16.46 -5.72
CA LEU A 404 -18.25 -16.76 -4.29
C LEU A 404 -18.54 -18.23 -3.99
N THR A 405 -17.54 -18.91 -3.42
CA THR A 405 -17.59 -20.34 -3.10
C THR A 405 -17.48 -20.62 -1.61
N LYS A 406 -16.72 -19.78 -0.88
CA LYS A 406 -16.59 -19.85 0.58
C LYS A 406 -17.09 -18.56 1.21
N LEU A 407 -18.01 -18.70 2.15
CA LEU A 407 -18.56 -17.61 2.94
C LEU A 407 -18.65 -18.05 4.39
N ASN A 408 -18.05 -17.28 5.28
CA ASN A 408 -18.20 -17.44 6.70
C ASN A 408 -18.89 -16.21 7.29
N VAL A 409 -20.03 -16.44 7.95
CA VAL A 409 -20.85 -15.39 8.60
C VAL A 409 -21.15 -15.75 10.06
N GLU A 410 -20.42 -16.72 10.61
CA GLU A 410 -20.61 -17.17 11.98
C GLU A 410 -20.35 -16.04 12.98
N GLN A 411 -20.89 -16.16 14.19
CA GLN A 411 -20.69 -15.16 15.25
C GLN A 411 -21.07 -13.73 14.82
N ASN A 412 -22.22 -13.60 14.13
CA ASN A 412 -22.86 -12.33 13.82
C ASN A 412 -24.33 -12.36 14.30
N PRO A 413 -24.91 -11.23 14.73
CA PRO A 413 -26.32 -11.09 15.06
C PRO A 413 -27.22 -11.00 13.80
N LEU A 414 -26.99 -11.90 12.85
CA LEU A 414 -27.60 -11.87 11.52
C LEU A 414 -29.09 -12.18 11.58
N VAL A 415 -29.89 -11.24 11.10
CA VAL A 415 -31.34 -11.36 10.89
C VAL A 415 -31.63 -11.74 9.43
N ILE A 416 -30.84 -11.20 8.50
CA ILE A 416 -30.99 -11.41 7.06
C ILE A 416 -29.65 -11.84 6.47
N PRO A 417 -29.54 -13.06 5.91
CA PRO A 417 -30.53 -14.12 5.84
C PRO A 417 -30.84 -14.80 7.20
N PRO A 418 -32.03 -15.42 7.37
CA PRO A 418 -32.37 -16.21 8.54
C PRO A 418 -31.40 -17.39 8.77
N LYS A 419 -31.30 -17.84 10.02
CA LYS A 419 -30.35 -18.90 10.44
C LYS A 419 -30.53 -20.20 9.65
N GLU A 420 -31.75 -20.54 9.27
CA GLU A 420 -32.05 -21.73 8.47
C GLU A 420 -31.44 -21.66 7.07
N VAL A 421 -31.42 -20.47 6.48
CA VAL A 421 -30.80 -20.22 5.18
C VAL A 421 -29.27 -20.22 5.31
N VAL A 422 -28.74 -19.63 6.39
CA VAL A 422 -27.30 -19.65 6.69
C VAL A 422 -26.78 -21.09 6.83
N ALA A 423 -27.52 -21.97 7.50
CA ALA A 423 -27.19 -23.38 7.64
C ALA A 423 -27.15 -24.15 6.29
N GLY A 424 -27.85 -23.64 5.27
CA GLY A 424 -27.81 -24.15 3.90
C GLY A 424 -26.56 -23.75 3.10
N GLY A 425 -25.66 -22.95 3.69
CA GLY A 425 -24.40 -22.54 3.09
C GLY A 425 -24.52 -21.47 1.99
N VAL A 426 -23.41 -21.23 1.30
CA VAL A 426 -23.25 -20.10 0.36
C VAL A 426 -24.31 -20.10 -0.75
N VAL A 427 -24.64 -21.27 -1.29
CA VAL A 427 -25.61 -21.39 -2.39
C VAL A 427 -27.01 -21.00 -1.94
N ALA A 428 -27.43 -21.45 -0.74
CA ALA A 428 -28.73 -21.11 -0.17
C ALA A 428 -28.83 -19.62 0.15
N ILE A 429 -27.78 -19.04 0.74
CA ILE A 429 -27.69 -17.60 1.02
C ILE A 429 -27.82 -16.79 -0.27
N LYS A 430 -27.00 -17.08 -1.30
CA LYS A 430 -27.06 -16.36 -2.58
C LYS A 430 -28.43 -16.46 -3.24
N ALA A 431 -29.06 -17.64 -3.23
CA ALA A 431 -30.38 -17.83 -3.80
C ALA A 431 -31.47 -17.08 -3.03
N TYR A 432 -31.41 -17.07 -1.70
CA TYR A 432 -32.34 -16.32 -0.85
C TYR A 432 -32.22 -14.81 -1.10
N MET A 433 -30.99 -14.27 -1.09
CA MET A 433 -30.75 -12.84 -1.33
C MET A 433 -31.17 -12.43 -2.75
N ALA A 434 -30.88 -13.25 -3.76
CA ALA A 434 -31.31 -12.97 -5.14
C ALA A 434 -32.84 -12.94 -5.30
N ARG A 435 -33.58 -13.84 -4.63
CA ARG A 435 -35.05 -13.84 -4.65
C ARG A 435 -35.60 -12.61 -3.94
N ARG A 436 -35.09 -12.34 -2.73
CA ARG A 436 -35.45 -11.16 -1.94
C ARG A 436 -35.29 -9.87 -2.73
N TRP A 437 -34.15 -9.69 -3.41
CA TRP A 437 -33.92 -8.54 -4.28
C TRP A 437 -34.90 -8.44 -5.45
N ALA A 438 -35.23 -9.57 -6.08
CA ALA A 438 -36.21 -9.60 -7.17
C ALA A 438 -37.61 -9.18 -6.70
N ASP A 439 -38.01 -9.59 -5.49
CA ASP A 439 -39.28 -9.22 -4.87
C ASP A 439 -39.32 -7.71 -4.57
N ILE A 440 -38.25 -7.16 -3.98
CA ILE A 440 -38.09 -5.71 -3.73
C ILE A 440 -38.24 -4.92 -5.04
N LEU A 441 -37.54 -5.32 -6.11
CA LEU A 441 -37.64 -4.66 -7.42
C LEU A 441 -39.02 -4.80 -8.08
N GLN A 442 -39.79 -5.84 -7.79
CA GLN A 442 -41.17 -5.97 -8.26
C GLN A 442 -42.09 -5.02 -7.49
N GLU A 443 -41.95 -4.95 -6.17
CA GLU A 443 -42.72 -4.03 -5.34
C GLU A 443 -42.45 -2.57 -5.70
N GLU A 444 -41.19 -2.18 -5.92
CA GLU A 444 -40.84 -0.83 -6.36
C GLU A 444 -41.48 -0.48 -7.70
N ARG A 445 -41.40 -1.37 -8.69
CA ARG A 445 -42.07 -1.16 -9.99
C ARG A 445 -43.57 -1.01 -9.84
N GLN A 446 -44.21 -1.81 -8.98
CA GLN A 446 -45.64 -1.70 -8.73
C GLN A 446 -45.98 -0.37 -8.06
N LYS A 447 -45.19 0.07 -7.08
CA LYS A 447 -45.35 1.39 -6.44
C LYS A 447 -45.21 2.52 -7.46
N THR A 448 -44.21 2.46 -8.35
CA THR A 448 -44.03 3.47 -9.41
C THR A 448 -45.20 3.45 -10.39
N MET A 449 -45.70 2.28 -10.81
CA MET A 449 -46.88 2.20 -11.68
C MET A 449 -48.13 2.79 -11.01
N ASN A 450 -48.35 2.47 -9.74
CA ASN A 450 -49.48 3.02 -8.96
C ASN A 450 -49.36 4.55 -8.81
N GLN A 451 -48.17 5.07 -8.52
CA GLN A 451 -47.91 6.51 -8.43
C GLN A 451 -48.13 7.23 -9.77
N VAL A 452 -47.67 6.65 -10.89
CA VAL A 452 -47.92 7.20 -12.23
C VAL A 452 -49.41 7.17 -12.56
N GLN A 453 -50.12 6.13 -12.13
CA GLN A 453 -51.56 6.00 -12.35
C GLN A 453 -52.36 7.01 -11.50
N GLU A 454 -52.00 7.22 -10.24
CA GLU A 454 -52.59 8.24 -9.36
C GLU A 454 -52.29 9.66 -9.85
N GLN A 455 -51.02 9.96 -10.20
CA GLN A 455 -50.65 11.24 -10.80
C GLN A 455 -51.31 11.47 -12.16
N SER A 456 -51.58 10.42 -12.95
CA SER A 456 -52.33 10.56 -14.20
C SER A 456 -53.81 10.89 -13.96
N GLN A 457 -54.40 10.42 -12.85
CA GLN A 457 -55.78 10.78 -12.47
C GLN A 457 -55.87 12.22 -11.97
N ASP A 458 -54.88 12.71 -11.21
CA ASP A 458 -54.82 14.10 -10.75
C ASP A 458 -54.38 15.08 -11.86
N SER A 459 -53.52 14.64 -12.79
CA SER A 459 -53.02 15.46 -13.91
C SER A 459 -53.94 15.48 -15.13
N LEU A 460 -54.95 14.60 -15.21
CA LEU A 460 -55.98 14.64 -16.26
C LEU A 460 -56.84 15.91 -16.21
N LEU A 461 -56.82 16.64 -15.08
CA LEU A 461 -57.42 17.98 -14.96
C LEU A 461 -56.48 19.13 -15.36
N THR A 462 -55.21 18.88 -15.74
CA THR A 462 -54.32 19.95 -16.20
C THR A 462 -53.35 19.50 -17.29
N ARG A 463 -53.84 19.62 -18.53
CA ARG A 463 -53.09 19.82 -19.80
C ARG A 463 -52.17 18.70 -20.30
N SER A 464 -52.68 18.05 -21.33
CA SER A 464 -52.00 17.26 -22.36
C SER A 464 -50.76 17.95 -22.96
N THR A 465 -49.72 17.15 -23.26
CA THR A 465 -48.58 17.33 -24.20
C THR A 465 -47.15 17.52 -23.67
N SER A 466 -46.87 17.61 -22.37
CA SER A 466 -45.48 17.88 -21.90
C SER A 466 -44.63 16.66 -21.46
N TRP A 467 -45.14 15.42 -21.57
CA TRP A 467 -44.47 14.25 -20.99
C TRP A 467 -43.45 13.54 -21.90
N LEU A 468 -43.60 13.61 -23.23
CA LEU A 468 -42.75 12.85 -24.17
C LEU A 468 -41.28 13.35 -24.26
N SER A 469 -40.98 14.53 -23.71
CA SER A 469 -39.63 15.14 -23.74
C SER A 469 -38.73 14.65 -22.58
N ASN A 470 -39.29 14.46 -21.38
CA ASN A 470 -38.50 14.19 -20.17
C ASN A 470 -38.14 12.71 -19.97
N VAL A 471 -38.86 11.78 -20.61
CA VAL A 471 -38.62 10.33 -20.46
C VAL A 471 -37.42 9.87 -21.29
N VAL A 472 -37.03 10.61 -22.33
CA VAL A 472 -35.93 10.21 -23.23
C VAL A 472 -34.55 10.64 -22.69
N SER A 473 -34.46 11.63 -21.79
CA SER A 473 -33.17 12.13 -21.27
C SER A 473 -32.61 11.34 -20.08
N ASN A 474 -33.42 10.57 -19.35
CA ASN A 474 -32.98 9.92 -18.09
C ASN A 474 -32.64 8.42 -18.23
N VAL A 475 -32.73 7.83 -19.43
CA VAL A 475 -32.54 6.38 -19.63
C VAL A 475 -31.15 6.02 -20.20
N SER A 476 -30.29 6.99 -20.52
CA SER A 476 -28.98 6.72 -21.12
C SER A 476 -27.82 6.47 -20.13
N GLY A 477 -28.06 6.47 -18.81
CA GLY A 477 -26.99 6.45 -17.80
C GLY A 477 -26.65 5.11 -17.13
N TYR A 478 -27.46 4.06 -17.27
CA TYR A 478 -27.46 2.96 -16.28
C TYR A 478 -27.34 1.52 -16.79
N PHE A 479 -27.03 1.30 -18.08
CA PHE A 479 -26.93 -0.06 -18.61
C PHE A 479 -25.60 -0.31 -19.32
N GLY A 480 -24.62 -0.79 -18.56
CA GLY A 480 -23.46 -1.53 -19.05
C GLY A 480 -23.32 -2.82 -18.23
N GLY A 481 -23.60 -3.97 -18.82
CA GLY A 481 -23.39 -5.28 -18.20
C GLY A 481 -24.37 -6.36 -18.69
N ASP A 482 -23.82 -7.37 -19.35
CA ASP A 482 -24.51 -8.44 -20.09
C ASP A 482 -25.51 -9.28 -19.28
N VAL A 483 -26.76 -9.28 -19.73
CA VAL A 483 -27.89 -10.07 -19.18
C VAL A 483 -27.91 -11.52 -19.73
N ALA A 484 -26.93 -11.90 -20.56
CA ALA A 484 -26.95 -13.19 -21.26
C ALA A 484 -26.59 -14.41 -20.39
N ALA A 485 -25.93 -14.24 -19.24
CA ALA A 485 -25.45 -15.35 -18.41
C ALA A 485 -26.46 -15.87 -17.36
N LEU A 486 -27.54 -15.12 -17.07
CA LEU A 486 -28.53 -15.49 -16.05
C LEU A 486 -29.66 -16.40 -16.55
N LEU A 487 -29.69 -16.76 -17.84
CA LEU A 487 -30.77 -17.56 -18.45
C LEU A 487 -30.44 -19.04 -18.65
N THR A 488 -29.22 -19.50 -18.36
CA THR A 488 -28.79 -20.89 -18.61
C THR A 488 -29.06 -21.87 -17.47
N LEU A 489 -29.51 -21.43 -16.29
CA LEU A 489 -29.89 -22.31 -15.18
C LEU A 489 -31.39 -22.63 -15.11
N ARG A 490 -32.16 -22.21 -16.12
CA ARG A 490 -33.64 -22.35 -16.16
C ARG A 490 -34.13 -23.48 -17.09
N GLY A 491 -33.32 -24.52 -17.27
CA GLY A 491 -33.53 -25.55 -18.30
C GLY A 491 -34.55 -26.65 -18.00
N ASP A 492 -34.70 -27.10 -16.74
CA ASP A 492 -35.28 -28.45 -16.52
C ASP A 492 -36.59 -28.53 -15.73
N VAL A 493 -37.28 -27.41 -15.46
CA VAL A 493 -38.55 -27.43 -14.69
C VAL A 493 -39.75 -26.86 -15.47
N TRP A 494 -39.58 -26.46 -16.74
CA TRP A 494 -40.63 -25.76 -17.52
C TRP A 494 -40.97 -26.42 -18.87
N LYS A 495 -41.01 -27.75 -18.93
CA LYS A 495 -41.46 -28.52 -20.12
C LYS A 495 -42.90 -29.03 -20.07
N MET A 496 -43.76 -28.41 -19.27
CA MET A 496 -45.21 -28.56 -19.41
C MET A 496 -45.86 -27.18 -19.35
N PHE A 497 -46.68 -26.86 -20.36
CA PHE A 497 -47.47 -25.64 -20.58
C PHE A 497 -46.92 -24.58 -21.57
N ASN A 498 -47.42 -24.72 -22.81
CA ASN A 498 -48.00 -23.67 -23.69
C ASN A 498 -47.11 -22.98 -24.76
N PRO A 499 -47.54 -22.91 -26.05
CA PRO A 499 -46.71 -22.49 -27.20
C PRO A 499 -46.78 -20.98 -27.57
N PHE A 500 -47.09 -20.07 -26.65
CA PHE A 500 -47.36 -18.66 -26.98
C PHE A 500 -46.15 -17.69 -26.90
N GLN A 501 -44.97 -18.15 -26.48
CA GLN A 501 -43.80 -17.27 -26.31
C GLN A 501 -42.98 -17.01 -27.58
N GLU A 502 -43.07 -17.87 -28.60
CA GLU A 502 -42.23 -17.70 -29.80
C GLU A 502 -42.71 -16.58 -30.73
N ILE A 503 -44.00 -16.24 -30.66
CA ILE A 503 -44.63 -15.18 -31.47
C ILE A 503 -44.33 -13.80 -30.87
N THR A 504 -44.31 -13.68 -29.53
CA THR A 504 -44.11 -12.40 -28.83
C THR A 504 -42.66 -11.90 -28.87
N GLN A 505 -41.68 -12.80 -28.92
CA GLN A 505 -40.26 -12.44 -29.10
C GLN A 505 -39.98 -11.92 -30.53
N LYS A 506 -40.54 -12.58 -31.55
CA LYS A 506 -40.38 -12.15 -32.95
C LYS A 506 -41.04 -10.79 -33.22
N ILE A 507 -42.17 -10.49 -32.58
CA ILE A 507 -42.85 -9.18 -32.70
C ILE A 507 -42.07 -8.05 -32.03
N LYS A 508 -41.45 -8.29 -30.86
CA LYS A 508 -40.68 -7.26 -30.14
C LYS A 508 -39.42 -6.81 -30.88
N VAL A 509 -38.69 -7.74 -31.50
CA VAL A 509 -37.47 -7.41 -32.27
C VAL A 509 -37.81 -6.58 -33.52
N VAL A 510 -38.93 -6.88 -34.19
CA VAL A 510 -39.37 -6.16 -35.40
C VAL A 510 -39.84 -4.73 -35.07
N ILE A 511 -40.54 -4.53 -33.96
CA ILE A 511 -40.99 -3.20 -33.52
C ILE A 511 -39.80 -2.30 -33.14
N ILE A 512 -38.81 -2.85 -32.42
CA ILE A 512 -37.61 -2.08 -32.02
C ILE A 512 -36.80 -1.65 -33.25
N PHE A 513 -36.72 -2.50 -34.28
CA PHE A 513 -35.99 -2.18 -35.50
C PHE A 513 -36.71 -1.09 -36.33
N ALA A 514 -38.04 -1.17 -36.44
CA ALA A 514 -38.85 -0.18 -37.16
C ALA A 514 -38.82 1.21 -36.51
N VAL A 515 -38.87 1.28 -35.17
CA VAL A 515 -38.79 2.53 -34.41
C VAL A 515 -37.41 3.16 -34.53
N ARG A 516 -36.33 2.37 -34.50
CA ARG A 516 -34.96 2.90 -34.70
C ARG A 516 -34.77 3.49 -36.10
N THR A 517 -35.27 2.85 -37.14
CA THR A 517 -35.12 3.37 -38.52
C THR A 517 -35.91 4.65 -38.79
N THR A 518 -37.08 4.80 -38.16
CA THR A 518 -37.92 6.01 -38.31
C THR A 518 -37.36 7.19 -37.52
N ILE A 519 -36.81 6.96 -36.31
CA ILE A 519 -36.15 8.00 -35.52
C ILE A 519 -34.89 8.51 -36.22
N VAL A 520 -34.05 7.62 -36.77
CA VAL A 520 -32.85 8.03 -37.51
C VAL A 520 -33.21 8.85 -38.75
N ALA A 521 -34.22 8.43 -39.52
CA ALA A 521 -34.70 9.18 -40.67
C ALA A 521 -35.20 10.59 -40.28
N TRP A 522 -35.94 10.70 -39.17
CA TRP A 522 -36.47 11.96 -38.67
C TRP A 522 -35.35 12.90 -38.19
N ILE A 523 -34.36 12.38 -37.47
CA ILE A 523 -33.18 13.15 -37.03
C ILE A 523 -32.38 13.65 -38.23
N THR A 524 -32.16 12.83 -39.27
CA THR A 524 -31.47 13.29 -40.48
C THR A 524 -32.22 14.42 -41.20
N VAL A 525 -33.55 14.37 -41.25
CA VAL A 525 -34.38 15.43 -41.86
C VAL A 525 -34.31 16.72 -41.05
N VAL A 526 -34.36 16.64 -39.71
CA VAL A 526 -34.27 17.81 -38.83
C VAL A 526 -32.87 18.45 -38.89
N VAL A 527 -31.80 17.64 -38.94
CA VAL A 527 -30.42 18.14 -39.09
C VAL A 527 -30.21 18.80 -40.45
N LEU A 528 -30.76 18.24 -41.54
CA LEU A 528 -30.71 18.83 -42.88
C LEU A 528 -31.49 20.16 -42.97
N LEU A 529 -32.65 20.25 -42.31
CA LEU A 529 -33.44 21.49 -42.23
C LEU A 529 -32.75 22.57 -41.37
N ALA A 530 -32.10 22.17 -40.27
CA ALA A 530 -31.31 23.08 -39.44
C ALA A 530 -30.06 23.61 -40.18
N PHE A 531 -29.39 22.76 -40.97
CA PHE A 531 -28.27 23.18 -41.82
C PHE A 531 -28.71 24.12 -42.95
N ALA A 532 -29.87 23.88 -43.56
CA ALA A 532 -30.47 24.76 -44.57
C ALA A 532 -30.87 26.13 -43.97
N GLY A 533 -31.40 26.15 -42.75
CA GLY A 533 -31.76 27.38 -42.03
C GLY A 533 -30.54 28.23 -41.60
N LYS A 534 -29.44 27.58 -41.18
CA LYS A 534 -28.22 28.27 -40.73
C LYS A 534 -27.43 28.88 -41.89
N ARG A 535 -27.43 28.26 -43.08
CA ARG A 535 -26.87 28.84 -44.31
C ARG A 535 -27.70 30.00 -44.88
N ARG A 536 -29.00 30.06 -44.58
CA ARG A 536 -29.88 31.20 -44.95
C ARG A 536 -29.52 32.51 -44.25
N ARG A 537 -28.99 32.46 -43.02
CA ARG A 537 -28.55 33.65 -42.28
C ARG A 537 -27.17 34.16 -42.70
N VAL A 538 -26.26 33.28 -43.11
CA VAL A 538 -24.87 33.66 -43.49
C VAL A 538 -24.77 34.21 -44.92
N LEU A 539 -25.73 33.90 -45.81
CA LEU A 539 -25.75 34.39 -47.20
C LEU A 539 -26.60 35.66 -47.41
N ALA A 540 -27.33 36.14 -46.39
CA ALA A 540 -28.12 37.36 -46.47
C ALA A 540 -27.30 38.65 -46.19
N GLU A 541 -26.06 38.52 -45.67
CA GLU A 541 -25.18 39.66 -45.33
C GLU A 541 -24.12 40.00 -46.40
N LYS A 542 -24.03 39.23 -47.49
CA LYS A 542 -23.17 39.57 -48.63
C LYS A 542 -24.01 39.63 -49.89
N GLY A 543 -24.49 40.83 -50.20
CA GLY A 543 -25.22 41.12 -51.44
C GLY A 543 -24.38 40.77 -52.65
N ASN A 544 -24.69 39.62 -53.25
CA ASN A 544 -24.34 39.27 -54.62
C ASN A 544 -25.46 38.35 -55.13
N GLU A 545 -26.39 38.93 -55.89
CA GLU A 545 -27.31 38.19 -56.75
C GLU A 545 -26.47 37.56 -57.87
N ILE A 546 -26.10 36.29 -57.74
CA ILE A 546 -25.86 35.33 -58.81
C ILE A 546 -25.58 33.96 -58.15
N THR A 547 -26.29 32.93 -58.61
CA THR A 547 -26.20 31.47 -58.32
C THR A 547 -27.14 30.81 -57.29
N TRP A 548 -28.46 30.95 -57.48
CA TRP A 548 -29.42 29.94 -56.97
C TRP A 548 -29.52 28.68 -57.84
N GLU A 549 -29.14 28.73 -59.13
CA GLU A 549 -29.19 27.55 -60.01
C GLU A 549 -28.03 26.56 -59.80
N VAL A 550 -26.86 27.02 -59.35
CA VAL A 550 -25.70 26.12 -59.10
C VAL A 550 -25.89 25.31 -57.81
N ALA A 551 -26.52 25.89 -56.79
CA ALA A 551 -26.84 25.19 -55.55
C ALA A 551 -27.93 24.10 -55.74
N LEU A 552 -28.91 24.35 -56.60
CA LEU A 552 -29.95 23.38 -56.96
C LEU A 552 -29.42 22.25 -57.85
N TYR A 553 -28.39 22.51 -58.66
CA TYR A 553 -27.71 21.47 -59.45
C TYR A 553 -26.90 20.52 -58.55
N PHE A 554 -26.19 21.04 -57.54
CA PHE A 554 -25.47 20.19 -56.58
C PHE A 554 -26.39 19.34 -55.71
N VAL A 555 -27.55 19.87 -55.30
CA VAL A 555 -28.56 19.08 -54.57
C VAL A 555 -29.18 18.00 -55.45
N LYS A 556 -29.40 18.27 -56.75
CA LYS A 556 -29.87 17.24 -57.70
C LYS A 556 -28.83 16.17 -58.01
N VAL A 557 -27.53 16.48 -58.00
CA VAL A 557 -26.46 15.49 -58.24
C VAL A 557 -26.25 14.59 -57.01
N VAL A 558 -26.32 15.12 -55.79
CA VAL A 558 -26.21 14.31 -54.56
C VAL A 558 -27.43 13.40 -54.34
N ILE A 559 -28.61 13.75 -54.87
CA ILE A 559 -29.81 12.90 -54.82
C ILE A 559 -29.81 11.81 -55.90
N LYS A 560 -28.92 11.87 -56.90
CA LYS A 560 -28.95 10.93 -58.05
C LYS A 560 -27.99 9.74 -57.95
N ASP A 561 -27.11 9.66 -56.94
CA ASP A 561 -26.20 8.51 -56.79
C ASP A 561 -26.43 7.70 -55.50
N LYS A 562 -27.07 6.55 -55.70
CA LYS A 562 -27.14 5.32 -54.90
C LYS A 562 -27.73 5.39 -53.48
N GLY A 563 -29.02 5.01 -53.37
CA GLY A 563 -29.56 4.43 -52.14
C GLY A 563 -31.07 4.43 -51.94
N LEU A 564 -31.82 5.40 -52.48
CA LEU A 564 -33.22 5.59 -52.07
C LEU A 564 -34.30 4.87 -52.91
N VAL A 565 -34.00 4.42 -54.12
CA VAL A 565 -35.02 3.72 -54.96
C VAL A 565 -35.27 2.29 -54.48
N LEU A 566 -34.25 1.61 -53.94
CA LEU A 566 -34.40 0.27 -53.34
C LEU A 566 -35.20 0.28 -52.04
N ALA A 567 -35.08 1.34 -51.24
CA ALA A 567 -35.87 1.50 -50.02
C ALA A 567 -37.37 1.69 -50.34
N PHE A 568 -37.70 2.46 -51.38
CA PHE A 568 -39.09 2.70 -51.76
C PHE A 568 -39.77 1.46 -52.37
N ILE A 569 -39.02 0.61 -53.07
CA ILE A 569 -39.51 -0.68 -53.59
C ILE A 569 -39.67 -1.69 -52.45
N CYS A 570 -38.73 -1.76 -51.50
CA CYS A 570 -38.82 -2.68 -50.35
C CYS A 570 -39.99 -2.34 -49.43
N ILE A 571 -40.26 -1.04 -49.18
CA ILE A 571 -41.37 -0.59 -48.34
C ILE A 571 -42.72 -0.91 -48.99
N ASN A 572 -42.86 -0.79 -50.31
CA ASN A 572 -44.11 -1.12 -51.00
C ASN A 572 -44.36 -2.63 -51.11
N VAL A 573 -43.31 -3.45 -51.29
CA VAL A 573 -43.45 -4.92 -51.33
C VAL A 573 -43.79 -5.48 -49.94
N THR A 574 -43.22 -4.91 -48.88
CA THR A 574 -43.57 -5.29 -47.49
C THR A 574 -44.96 -4.80 -47.11
N ALA A 575 -45.37 -3.57 -47.46
CA ALA A 575 -46.72 -3.08 -47.21
C ALA A 575 -47.81 -3.92 -47.91
N MET A 576 -47.57 -4.37 -49.16
CA MET A 576 -48.47 -5.26 -49.89
C MET A 576 -48.55 -6.67 -49.29
N ALA A 577 -47.43 -7.20 -48.77
CA ALA A 577 -47.42 -8.48 -48.07
C ALA A 577 -48.18 -8.41 -46.74
N TRP A 578 -48.07 -7.29 -46.02
CA TRP A 578 -48.81 -7.03 -44.78
C TRP A 578 -50.32 -6.85 -45.00
N LEU A 579 -50.75 -6.21 -46.10
CA LEU A 579 -52.16 -6.11 -46.47
C LEU A 579 -52.79 -7.48 -46.83
N ARG A 580 -52.02 -8.39 -47.44
CA ARG A 580 -52.48 -9.78 -47.70
C ARG A 580 -52.57 -10.62 -46.42
N ILE A 581 -51.63 -10.46 -45.49
CA ILE A 581 -51.64 -11.18 -44.21
C ILE A 581 -52.76 -10.67 -43.30
N ALA A 582 -52.98 -9.35 -43.25
CA ALA A 582 -54.09 -8.75 -42.50
C ALA A 582 -55.47 -9.21 -43.02
N HIS A 583 -55.61 -9.43 -44.34
CA HIS A 583 -56.85 -9.94 -44.94
C HIS A 583 -57.06 -11.45 -44.72
N GLN A 584 -56.02 -12.20 -44.36
CA GLN A 584 -56.08 -13.64 -44.02
C GLN A 584 -56.34 -13.90 -42.53
N ILE A 585 -56.02 -12.93 -41.65
CA ILE A 585 -56.24 -13.02 -40.20
C ILE A 585 -57.65 -12.52 -39.81
N SER A 586 -58.35 -11.82 -40.72
CA SER A 586 -59.69 -11.27 -40.50
C SER A 586 -60.83 -12.14 -41.06
N PHE A 587 -60.60 -13.42 -41.37
CA PHE A 587 -61.64 -14.38 -41.78
C PHE A 587 -61.57 -15.69 -41.00
#